data_AF-W4QFV2-F1
#
_entry.id   AF-W4QFV2-F1
#
_cell.length_a   1.000
_cell.length_b   1.000
_cell.length_c   1.000
_cell.angle_alpha   90.00
_cell.angle_beta   90.00
_cell.angle_gamma   90.00
#
_symmetry.space_group_name_H-M   'P 1'
#
loop_
_entity.id
_entity.type
_entity.pdbx_description
1 polymer ?
#
loop_
_entity_poly.entity_id
_entity_poly.type
_entity_poly.pdbx_seq_one_letter_code
_entity_poly.pdbx_strand_id
1 'polypeptide(L)' 'MDQQFVIHTPLMWLNKAETWELADQLNALSFVRERTLTCYHGVRGDGCGECPSCKLRMQGLKQYENQKERREE' A
#
# COMPACT_ATOMS: atom_id res chain seq x y z
N MET A 1 28.03 -25.28 -2.59
CA MET A 1 26.70 -24.62 -2.46
C MET A 1 26.82 -23.50 -1.43
N ASP A 2 27.73 -22.55 -1.64
CA ASP A 2 28.00 -21.46 -0.69
C ASP A 2 27.70 -20.10 -1.34
N GLN A 3 26.44 -19.88 -1.69
CA GLN A 3 26.00 -18.53 -2.01
C GLN A 3 25.41 -17.88 -0.76
N GLN A 4 25.94 -16.72 -0.38
CA GLN A 4 25.32 -15.86 0.62
C GLN A 4 24.09 -15.18 0.00
N PHE A 5 22.92 -15.53 0.50
CA PHE A 5 21.68 -14.86 0.16
C PHE A 5 21.37 -13.76 1.18
N VAL A 6 20.82 -12.65 0.69
CA VAL A 6 20.29 -11.58 1.54
C VAL A 6 18.79 -11.51 1.32
N ILE A 7 18.02 -11.61 2.41
CA ILE A 7 16.56 -11.45 2.39
C ILE A 7 16.23 -10.02 2.80
N HIS A 8 15.68 -9.24 1.87
CA HIS A 8 15.21 -7.89 2.14
C HIS A 8 13.72 -7.91 2.46
N THR A 9 13.34 -7.32 3.59
CA THR A 9 11.94 -7.15 4.00
C THR A 9 11.61 -5.66 4.13
N PRO A 10 11.53 -4.91 3.02
CA PRO A 10 11.41 -3.44 3.05
C PRO A 10 10.12 -2.95 3.73
N LEU A 11 9.12 -3.81 3.89
CA LEU A 11 7.84 -3.48 4.51
C LEU A 11 7.73 -3.94 5.98
N MET A 12 8.74 -4.59 6.55
CA MET A 12 8.65 -5.25 7.87
C MET A 12 8.15 -4.33 8.99
N TRP A 13 8.58 -3.07 8.95
CA TRP A 13 8.28 -2.06 9.95
C TRP A 13 7.29 -1.00 9.45
N LEU A 14 6.67 -1.23 8.28
CA LEU A 14 5.73 -0.29 7.68
C LEU A 14 4.29 -0.73 7.93
N ASN A 15 3.47 0.21 8.39
CA ASN A 15 2.03 0.08 8.39
C ASN A 15 1.45 0.34 6.98
N LYS A 16 0.11 0.30 6.83
CA LYS A 16 -0.53 0.46 5.51
C LYS A 16 -0.48 1.88 4.96
N ALA A 17 -0.53 2.90 5.80
CA ALA A 17 -0.35 4.29 5.37
C ALA A 17 1.09 4.51 4.88
N GLU A 18 2.08 4.02 5.62
CA GLU A 18 3.50 4.11 5.24
C GLU A 18 3.81 3.29 3.98
N THR A 19 3.12 2.18 3.75
CA THR A 19 3.22 1.42 2.49
C THR A 19 2.70 2.24 1.30
N TRP A 20 1.65 3.04 1.49
CA TRP A 20 1.16 3.96 0.45
C TRP A 20 2.13 5.10 0.21
N GLU A 21 2.69 5.68 1.28
CA GLU A 21 3.73 6.69 1.19
C GLU A 21 4.93 6.19 0.39
N LEU A 22 5.39 4.96 0.64
CA LEU A 22 6.48 4.35 -0.12
C LEU A 22 6.15 4.23 -1.61
N ALA A 23 4.91 3.89 -1.97
CA ALA A 23 4.49 3.85 -3.38
C ALA A 23 4.50 5.24 -4.02
N ASP A 24 4.14 6.28 -3.28
CA ASP A 24 4.20 7.68 -3.75
C ASP A 24 5.63 8.18 -3.92
N GLN A 25 6.52 7.90 -2.96
CA GLN A 25 7.95 8.22 -3.04
C GLN A 25 8.63 7.59 -4.27
N LEU A 26 8.13 6.44 -4.70
CA LEU A 26 8.60 5.74 -5.90
C LEU A 26 7.89 6.21 -7.20
N ASN A 27 7.06 7.26 -7.14
CA ASN A 27 6.23 7.76 -8.23
C ASN A 27 5.32 6.69 -8.86
N ALA A 28 4.89 5.72 -8.04
CA ALA A 28 4.11 4.56 -8.46
C ALA A 28 2.73 4.47 -7.77
N LEU A 29 2.31 5.52 -7.05
CA LEU A 29 1.06 5.53 -6.28
C LEU A 29 -0.16 5.14 -7.13
N SER A 30 -0.38 5.82 -8.27
CA SER A 30 -1.51 5.54 -9.16
C SER A 30 -1.46 4.12 -9.74
N PHE A 31 -0.26 3.66 -10.11
CA PHE A 31 -0.08 2.29 -10.60
C PHE A 31 -0.46 1.26 -9.53
N VAL A 32 0.06 1.40 -8.32
CA VAL A 32 -0.26 0.49 -7.21
C VAL A 32 -1.75 0.56 -6.89
N ARG A 33 -2.35 1.75 -6.87
CA ARG A 33 -3.76 1.93 -6.56
C ARG A 33 -4.66 1.22 -7.56
N GLU A 34 -4.44 1.43 -8.85
CA GLU A 34 -5.36 1.00 -9.91
C GLU A 34 -5.06 -0.39 -10.48
N ARG A 35 -3.79 -0.81 -10.49
CA ARG A 35 -3.36 -2.02 -11.22
C ARG A 35 -3.15 -3.25 -10.35
N THR A 36 -3.17 -3.12 -9.03
CA THR A 36 -2.99 -4.26 -8.11
C THR A 36 -4.32 -4.83 -7.62
N LEU A 37 -4.28 -6.09 -7.18
CA LEU A 37 -5.41 -6.79 -6.57
C LEU A 37 -5.11 -7.10 -5.11
N THR A 38 -5.94 -6.58 -4.22
CA THR A 38 -5.92 -6.93 -2.78
C THR A 38 -7.26 -7.49 -2.31
N CYS A 39 -8.35 -7.19 -3.04
CA CYS A 39 -9.70 -7.63 -2.72
C CYS A 39 -9.81 -9.15 -2.73
N TYR A 40 -10.43 -9.72 -1.68
CA TYR A 40 -10.71 -11.16 -1.61
C TYR A 40 -11.74 -11.64 -2.64
N HIS A 41 -12.52 -10.74 -3.23
CA HIS A 41 -13.51 -11.06 -4.27
C HIS A 41 -12.98 -10.82 -5.70
N GLY A 42 -11.68 -10.58 -5.86
CA GLY A 42 -11.08 -10.44 -7.20
C GLY A 42 -11.27 -9.08 -7.88
N VAL A 43 -11.89 -8.11 -7.21
CA VAL A 43 -12.08 -6.74 -7.75
C VAL A 43 -10.76 -5.95 -7.64
N ARG A 44 -10.18 -5.56 -8.79
CA ARG A 44 -8.95 -4.75 -8.85
C ARG A 44 -9.20 -3.32 -8.37
N GLY A 45 -8.12 -2.59 -8.10
CA GLY A 45 -8.20 -1.18 -7.73
C GLY A 45 -8.60 -0.99 -6.26
N ASP A 46 -9.64 -0.17 -6.04
CA ASP A 46 -10.22 0.08 -4.72
C ASP A 46 -10.98 -1.16 -4.16
N GLY A 47 -11.33 -2.11 -5.03
CA GLY A 47 -11.91 -3.39 -4.65
C GLY A 47 -13.39 -3.33 -4.26
N CYS A 48 -13.90 -4.38 -3.61
CA CYS A 48 -15.33 -4.47 -3.24
C CYS A 48 -15.76 -3.58 -2.07
N GLY A 49 -14.82 -2.98 -1.32
CA GLY A 49 -15.11 -2.11 -0.17
C GLY A 49 -15.62 -2.80 1.11
N GLU A 50 -16.15 -4.03 1.02
CA GLU A 50 -16.78 -4.72 2.16
C GLU A 50 -15.88 -5.75 2.85
N CYS A 51 -14.94 -6.36 2.10
CA CYS A 51 -14.08 -7.42 2.64
C CYS A 51 -12.96 -6.85 3.55
N PRO A 52 -12.41 -7.64 4.48
CA PRO A 52 -11.39 -7.17 5.41
C PRO A 52 -10.15 -6.56 4.73
N SER A 53 -9.70 -7.14 3.61
CA SER A 53 -8.50 -6.64 2.91
C SER A 53 -8.73 -5.28 2.26
N CYS A 54 -9.90 -5.06 1.65
CA CYS A 54 -10.32 -3.75 1.13
C CYS A 54 -10.42 -2.71 2.24
N LYS A 55 -11.04 -3.05 3.37
CA LYS A 55 -11.18 -2.13 4.52
C LYS A 55 -9.83 -1.67 5.03
N LEU A 56 -8.89 -2.60 5.25
CA LEU A 56 -7.55 -2.28 5.71
C LEU A 56 -6.78 -1.40 4.70
N ARG A 57 -6.82 -1.77 3.41
CA ARG A 57 -6.15 -1.02 2.33
C ARG A 57 -6.68 0.41 2.20
N MET A 58 -8.00 0.57 2.25
CA MET A 58 -8.69 1.86 2.15
C MET A 58 -8.44 2.74 3.39
N GLN A 59 -8.44 2.16 4.59
CA GLN A 59 -8.10 2.89 5.81
C GLN A 59 -6.66 3.42 5.77
N GLY A 60 -5.71 2.59 5.34
CA GLY A 60 -4.33 3.03 5.15
C GLY A 60 -4.18 4.15 4.13
N LEU A 61 -4.93 4.09 3.01
CA LEU A 61 -4.90 5.12 1.97
C LEU A 61 -5.38 6.47 2.52
N LYS A 62 -6.54 6.48 3.19
CA LYS A 62 -7.11 7.68 3.82
C LYS A 62 -6.19 8.28 4.87
N GLN A 63 -5.55 7.45 5.69
CA GLN A 63 -4.59 7.90 6.69
C GLN A 63 -3.39 8.60 6.04
N TYR A 64 -2.88 8.03 4.95
CA TYR A 64 -1.77 8.60 4.19
C TYR A 64 -2.18 9.93 3.52
N GLU A 65 -3.33 9.99 2.85
CA GLU A 65 -3.85 11.23 2.22
C GLU A 65 -3.96 12.36 3.25
N ASN A 66 -4.59 12.10 4.41
CA ASN A 66 -4.70 13.08 5.49
C ASN A 66 -3.32 13.52 6.05
N GLN A 67 -2.35 12.62 6.11
CA GLN A 67 -0.99 12.93 6.56
C GLN A 67 -0.24 13.78 5.54
N LYS A 68 -0.44 13.53 4.24
CA LYS A 68 0.17 14.28 3.15
C LYS A 68 -0.35 15.71 3.11
N GLU A 69 -1.67 15.89 3.17
CA GLU A 69 -2.32 17.21 3.20
C GLU A 69 -1.74 18.07 4.34
N ARG A 70 -1.66 17.52 5.55
CA ARG A 70 -1.09 18.20 6.73
C ARG A 70 0.39 18.56 6.63
N ARG A 71 1.15 17.96 5.71
CA ARG A 71 2.57 18.29 5.48
C ARG A 71 2.74 19.37 4.41
N GLU A 72 1.73 19.57 3.57
CA GLU A 72 1.69 20.56 2.50
C GLU A 72 1.09 21.90 2.97
N GLU A 73 0.36 21.90 4.09
CA GLU A 73 -0.06 23.08 4.88
C GLU A 73 1.12 23.73 5.66
#